data_AF-A0A5Q6S4U3-F1
#
_entry.id   AF-A0A5Q6S4U3-F1
#
_cell.length_a   1.000
_cell.length_b   1.000
_cell.length_c   1.000
_cell.angle_alpha   90.00
_cell.angle_beta   90.00
_cell.angle_gamma   90.00
#
_symmetry.space_group_name_H-M   'P 1'
#
loop_
_entity.id
_entity.type
_entity.pdbx_description
1 polymer ?
#
loop_
_entity_poly.entity_id
_entity_poly.type
_entity_poly.pdbx_seq_one_letter_code
_entity_poly.pdbx_strand_id
1 'polypeptide(L)'
;MKRSRGMRWAAIAAMVLTLATTSGCGDSPEIATDPDAASEGTTTTDDSGLPKPAPAFAAHFTDPIYEEVSNDLTPFGSDEGWDMLAIWDERRGELSPDSTVADVLEDDPAEFLATNELDDAVAVQSAGFTLLRLTGHIDEAGRQATLQALAQLQAIDGESSELKRQVQDLTSWTE
;
A
#
# COMPACT_ATOMS: atom_id res chain seq x y z
N MET A 1 32.98 4.77 11.27
CA MET A 1 32.52 5.75 10.25
C MET A 1 31.07 5.43 9.91
N LYS A 2 30.12 6.17 10.50
CA LYS A 2 28.68 6.03 10.26
C LYS A 2 28.38 6.66 8.90
N ARG A 3 27.90 5.87 7.92
CA ARG A 3 27.31 6.41 6.69
C ARG A 3 25.82 6.54 6.95
N SER A 4 25.37 7.76 7.18
CA SER A 4 23.95 8.11 7.16
C SER A 4 23.44 7.86 5.75
N ARG A 5 22.59 6.84 5.55
CA ARG A 5 21.84 6.67 4.31
C ARG A 5 20.57 7.48 4.48
N GLY A 6 20.59 8.71 3.98
CA GLY A 6 19.38 9.52 3.90
C GLY A 6 18.46 8.90 2.86
N MET A 7 17.28 8.46 3.30
CA MET A 7 16.13 8.17 2.45
C MET A 7 15.87 9.42 1.59
N ARG A 8 16.00 9.30 0.27
CA ARG A 8 15.77 10.41 -0.67
C ARG A 8 14.50 10.11 -1.46
N TRP A 9 13.35 10.34 -0.82
CA TRP A 9 12.09 10.49 -1.52
C TRP A 9 12.15 11.83 -2.30
N ALA A 10 12.17 11.74 -3.62
CA ALA A 10 12.20 12.92 -4.49
C ALA A 10 10.79 13.53 -4.56
N ALA A 11 10.58 14.65 -3.86
CA ALA A 11 9.38 15.46 -3.99
C ALA A 11 9.30 16.09 -5.39
N ILE A 12 8.27 15.77 -6.18
CA ILE A 12 7.94 16.48 -7.42
C ILE A 12 6.79 17.45 -7.12
N ALA A 13 7.09 18.73 -7.34
CA ALA A 13 6.20 19.85 -7.11
C ALA A 13 5.04 19.88 -8.11
N ALA A 14 3.81 19.98 -7.60
CA ALA A 14 2.62 20.26 -8.39
C ALA A 14 2.63 21.72 -8.91
N MET A 15 2.61 21.88 -10.23
CA MET A 15 2.50 23.18 -10.89
C MET A 15 1.01 23.48 -11.15
N VAL A 16 0.46 24.42 -10.37
CA VAL A 16 -0.90 24.94 -10.53
C VAL A 16 -0.98 25.75 -11.82
N LEU A 17 -1.78 25.30 -12.79
CA LEU A 17 -2.08 26.04 -14.01
C LEU A 17 -3.47 26.69 -13.92
N THR A 18 -3.46 28.02 -13.96
CA THR A 18 -4.64 28.91 -13.95
C THR A 18 -5.47 28.75 -15.23
N LEU A 19 -6.75 28.41 -15.10
CA LEU A 19 -7.71 28.44 -16.20
C LEU A 19 -8.37 29.83 -16.31
N ALA A 20 -8.15 30.49 -17.44
CA ALA A 20 -8.88 31.69 -17.86
C ALA A 20 -10.14 31.28 -18.63
N THR A 21 -11.30 31.83 -18.24
CA THR A 21 -12.59 31.67 -18.92
C THR A 21 -12.70 32.59 -20.13
N THR A 22 -13.09 32.05 -21.30
CA THR A 22 -13.68 32.86 -22.37
C THR A 22 -15.01 32.27 -22.83
N SER A 23 -16.01 33.14 -22.90
CA SER A 23 -17.35 32.90 -23.46
C SER A 23 -17.31 32.74 -24.97
N GLY A 24 -18.20 31.90 -25.51
CA GLY A 24 -18.55 31.89 -26.93
C GLY A 24 -19.74 30.97 -27.22
N CYS A 25 -20.90 31.57 -27.54
CA CYS A 25 -22.08 30.90 -28.11
C CYS A 25 -21.83 30.48 -29.58
N GLY A 26 -22.42 29.34 -30.01
CA GLY A 26 -22.59 29.03 -31.43
C GLY A 26 -23.06 27.59 -31.72
N ASP A 27 -24.37 27.46 -31.99
CA ASP A 27 -25.11 26.62 -32.97
C ASP A 27 -24.59 25.23 -33.45
N SER A 28 -25.52 24.26 -33.43
CA SER A 28 -25.52 22.85 -33.90
C SER A 28 -25.17 22.62 -35.41
N PRO A 29 -25.28 21.39 -35.95
CA PRO A 29 -24.75 20.07 -35.55
C PRO A 29 -24.03 19.36 -36.74
N GLU A 30 -23.11 18.42 -36.51
CA GLU A 30 -22.94 17.23 -37.38
C GLU A 30 -21.93 16.21 -36.82
N ILE A 31 -22.14 14.96 -37.21
CA ILE A 31 -21.49 13.73 -36.74
C ILE A 31 -20.04 13.63 -37.21
N ALA A 32 -19.13 13.31 -36.30
CA ALA A 32 -17.91 12.57 -36.62
C ALA A 32 -17.51 11.68 -35.43
N THR A 33 -17.52 10.38 -35.70
CA THR A 33 -16.79 9.35 -34.95
C THR A 33 -15.33 9.73 -34.83
N ASP A 34 -14.79 9.72 -33.61
CA ASP A 34 -13.42 9.27 -33.36
C ASP A 34 -13.38 8.52 -32.02
N PRO A 35 -12.64 7.39 -31.96
CA PRO A 35 -12.35 6.65 -30.74
C PRO A 35 -11.19 7.34 -30.00
N ASP A 36 -11.03 7.02 -28.72
CA ASP A 36 -9.93 7.47 -27.85
C ASP A 36 -10.21 8.75 -27.05
N ALA A 37 -10.73 8.54 -25.83
CA ALA A 37 -10.45 9.42 -24.71
C ALA A 37 -10.62 8.62 -23.41
N ALA A 38 -9.47 8.18 -22.91
CA ALA A 38 -9.19 7.85 -21.52
C ALA A 38 -10.04 6.73 -20.89
N SER A 39 -9.47 5.52 -20.92
CA SER A 39 -9.60 4.61 -19.77
C SER A 39 -8.85 5.25 -18.59
N GLU A 40 -9.42 6.30 -18.00
CA GLU A 40 -9.08 6.68 -16.64
C GLU A 40 -9.46 5.49 -15.77
N GLY A 41 -8.46 4.73 -15.32
CA GLY A 41 -8.66 3.72 -14.30
C GLY A 41 -9.30 4.43 -13.12
N THR A 42 -10.61 4.29 -12.98
CA THR A 42 -11.37 4.90 -11.88
C THR A 42 -10.91 4.17 -10.62
N THR A 43 -9.86 4.71 -9.98
CA THR A 43 -9.40 4.33 -8.65
C THR A 43 -10.55 4.57 -7.70
N THR A 44 -11.31 3.50 -7.45
CA THR A 44 -12.41 3.55 -6.50
C THR A 44 -11.78 3.43 -5.12
N THR A 45 -11.58 4.55 -4.46
CA THR A 45 -11.19 4.60 -3.05
C THR A 45 -12.41 4.35 -2.16
N ASP A 46 -12.19 3.84 -0.96
CA ASP A 46 -13.22 3.71 0.07
C ASP A 46 -13.39 5.03 0.85
N ASP A 47 -14.29 5.03 1.85
CA ASP A 47 -14.59 6.20 2.67
C ASP A 47 -13.39 6.71 3.50
N SER A 48 -12.35 5.90 3.67
CA SER A 48 -11.09 6.30 4.32
C SER A 48 -10.09 6.93 3.35
N GLY A 49 -10.37 6.90 2.04
CA GLY A 49 -9.44 7.36 1.01
C GLY A 49 -8.43 6.29 0.59
N LEU A 50 -8.49 5.09 1.16
CA LEU A 50 -7.69 3.94 0.76
C LEU A 50 -8.24 3.31 -0.52
N PRO A 51 -7.41 2.59 -1.28
CA PRO A 51 -7.88 1.84 -2.42
C PRO A 51 -8.84 0.74 -2.01
N LYS A 52 -9.81 0.46 -2.89
CA LYS A 52 -10.63 -0.74 -2.75
C LYS A 52 -9.74 -1.99 -2.65
N PRO A 53 -9.91 -2.83 -1.61
CA PRO A 53 -9.13 -4.05 -1.47
C PRO A 53 -9.39 -5.05 -2.61
N ALA A 54 -8.37 -5.86 -2.90
CA ALA A 54 -8.52 -7.05 -3.72
C ALA A 54 -9.57 -7.99 -3.11
N PRO A 55 -10.37 -8.71 -3.94
CA PRO A 55 -11.46 -9.55 -3.42
C PRO A 55 -11.01 -10.59 -2.40
N ALA A 56 -9.84 -11.21 -2.59
CA ALA A 56 -9.32 -12.21 -1.67
C ALA A 56 -8.94 -11.58 -0.32
N PHE A 57 -8.32 -10.38 -0.34
CA PHE A 57 -8.04 -9.64 0.90
C PHE A 57 -9.32 -9.36 1.67
N ALA A 58 -10.30 -8.74 1.01
CA ALA A 58 -11.58 -8.40 1.63
C ALA A 58 -12.36 -9.63 2.13
N ALA A 59 -12.13 -10.81 1.55
CA ALA A 59 -12.78 -12.05 1.98
C ALA A 59 -12.18 -12.62 3.28
N HIS A 60 -10.90 -12.36 3.57
CA HIS A 60 -10.19 -12.98 4.70
C HIS A 60 -9.85 -11.98 5.81
N PHE A 61 -9.27 -10.84 5.45
CA PHE A 61 -8.82 -9.79 6.36
C PHE A 61 -9.98 -8.84 6.66
N THR A 62 -10.96 -9.35 7.40
CA THR A 62 -12.26 -8.69 7.67
C THR A 62 -12.32 -8.00 9.03
N ASP A 63 -11.29 -8.13 9.85
CA ASP A 63 -11.26 -7.49 11.16
C ASP A 63 -11.12 -5.95 11.00
N PRO A 64 -11.89 -5.13 11.74
CA PRO A 64 -11.84 -3.68 11.62
C PRO A 64 -10.44 -3.07 11.78
N ILE A 65 -9.51 -3.73 12.46
CA ILE A 65 -8.14 -3.21 12.64
C ILE A 65 -7.44 -2.86 11.32
N TYR A 66 -7.82 -3.46 10.19
CA TYR A 66 -7.23 -3.17 8.88
C TYR A 66 -7.70 -1.85 8.28
N GLU A 67 -8.70 -1.23 8.87
CA GLU A 67 -9.23 0.09 8.48
C GLU A 67 -8.92 1.16 9.56
N GLU A 68 -8.20 0.80 10.64
CA GLU A 68 -7.91 1.69 11.77
C GLU A 68 -6.63 2.53 11.54
N VAL A 69 -6.79 3.57 10.74
CA VAL A 69 -5.71 4.46 10.24
C VAL A 69 -5.02 5.33 11.30
N SER A 70 -5.45 5.24 12.56
CA SER A 70 -4.93 6.06 13.68
C SER A 70 -4.17 5.24 14.72
N ASN A 71 -3.94 3.96 14.44
CA ASN A 71 -3.25 3.03 15.32
C ASN A 71 -1.97 2.54 14.65
N ASP A 72 -0.82 3.07 15.11
CA ASP A 72 0.51 2.80 14.58
C ASP A 72 0.90 1.31 14.56
N LEU A 73 0.19 0.44 15.31
CA LEU A 73 0.43 -1.01 15.31
C LEU A 73 -0.33 -1.77 14.21
N THR A 74 -1.26 -1.09 13.53
CA THR A 74 -1.97 -1.63 12.37
C THR A 74 -1.17 -1.37 11.09
N PRO A 75 -1.29 -2.21 10.04
CA PRO A 75 -0.42 -2.10 8.87
C PRO A 75 -0.53 -0.78 8.10
N PHE A 76 -1.65 -0.07 8.25
CA PHE A 76 -1.92 1.18 7.56
C PHE A 76 -2.23 2.33 8.52
N GLY A 77 -2.01 2.12 9.82
CA GLY A 77 -2.20 3.18 10.82
C GLY A 77 -0.96 4.02 11.08
N SER A 78 0.22 3.56 10.67
CA SER A 78 1.42 4.38 10.62
C SER A 78 1.46 5.24 9.34
N ASP A 79 2.09 6.41 9.43
CA ASP A 79 2.34 7.28 8.27
C ASP A 79 3.08 6.49 7.17
N GLU A 80 4.08 5.68 7.54
CA GLU A 80 4.83 4.85 6.61
C GLU A 80 3.95 3.80 5.90
N GLY A 81 3.05 3.13 6.62
CA GLY A 81 2.17 2.13 6.05
C GLY A 81 1.09 2.73 5.16
N TRP A 82 0.53 3.87 5.58
CA TRP A 82 -0.44 4.62 4.81
C TRP A 82 0.15 5.13 3.50
N ASP A 83 1.31 5.79 3.56
CA ASP A 83 2.01 6.33 2.40
C ASP A 83 2.40 5.21 1.42
N MET A 84 2.88 4.08 1.94
CA MET A 84 3.23 2.92 1.10
C MET A 84 2.02 2.39 0.32
N LEU A 85 0.87 2.24 0.98
CA LEU A 85 -0.36 1.79 0.33
C LEU A 85 -0.83 2.78 -0.75
N ALA A 86 -0.77 4.08 -0.47
CA ALA A 86 -1.15 5.13 -1.42
C ALA A 86 -0.24 5.14 -2.65
N ILE A 87 1.08 5.09 -2.45
CA ILE A 87 2.07 5.07 -3.53
C ILE A 87 1.86 3.85 -4.45
N TRP A 88 1.63 2.68 -3.86
CA TRP A 88 1.43 1.45 -4.64
C TRP A 88 0.07 1.35 -5.30
N ASP A 89 -0.96 2.06 -4.82
CA ASP A 89 -2.22 2.15 -5.56
C ASP A 89 -2.09 2.99 -6.84
N GLU A 90 -1.36 4.11 -6.78
CA GLU A 90 -1.06 4.91 -7.98
C GLU A 90 -0.30 4.09 -9.03
N ARG A 91 0.50 3.14 -8.56
CA ARG A 91 1.31 2.22 -9.37
C ARG A 91 0.74 0.80 -9.44
N ARG A 92 -0.55 0.62 -9.13
CA ARG A 92 -1.15 -0.72 -8.99
C ARG A 92 -1.00 -1.59 -10.22
N GLY A 93 -0.97 -1.00 -11.41
CA GLY A 93 -0.74 -1.70 -12.67
C GLY A 93 0.63 -2.37 -12.80
N GLU A 94 1.59 -2.02 -11.94
CA GLU A 94 2.90 -2.67 -11.84
C GLU A 94 2.86 -3.96 -10.99
N LEU A 95 1.81 -4.15 -10.18
CA LEU A 95 1.62 -5.33 -9.35
C LEU A 95 0.92 -6.45 -10.10
N SER A 96 1.34 -7.68 -9.83
CA SER A 96 0.78 -8.90 -10.38
C SER A 96 0.69 -9.98 -9.30
N PRO A 97 0.04 -11.12 -9.56
CA PRO A 97 0.07 -12.26 -8.64
C PRO A 97 1.47 -12.82 -8.35
N ASP A 98 2.46 -12.55 -9.22
CA ASP A 98 3.85 -12.98 -9.02
C ASP A 98 4.69 -11.92 -8.27
N SER A 99 4.10 -10.75 -7.96
CA SER A 99 4.79 -9.71 -7.18
C SER A 99 5.00 -10.16 -5.74
N THR A 100 6.11 -9.72 -5.17
CA THR A 100 6.60 -10.13 -3.86
C THR A 100 6.67 -8.94 -2.90
N VAL A 101 6.88 -9.22 -1.62
CA VAL A 101 7.13 -8.16 -0.62
C VAL A 101 8.39 -7.35 -0.96
N ALA A 102 9.40 -7.97 -1.58
CA ALA A 102 10.60 -7.28 -2.04
C ALA A 102 10.29 -6.30 -3.18
N ASP A 103 9.35 -6.61 -4.06
CA ASP A 103 8.91 -5.68 -5.09
C ASP A 103 8.24 -4.44 -4.48
N VAL A 104 7.42 -4.63 -3.44
CA VAL A 104 6.73 -3.53 -2.73
C VAL A 104 7.71 -2.67 -1.92
N LEU A 105 8.70 -3.29 -1.26
CA LEU A 105 9.78 -2.58 -0.57
C LEU A 105 10.77 -1.91 -1.53
N GLU A 106 10.82 -2.38 -2.78
CA GLU A 106 11.88 -2.10 -3.74
C GLU A 106 13.30 -2.45 -3.22
N ASP A 107 13.38 -3.41 -2.29
CA ASP A 107 14.61 -3.86 -1.61
C ASP A 107 14.43 -5.25 -0.96
N ASP A 108 15.50 -5.84 -0.42
CA ASP A 108 15.45 -7.14 0.25
C ASP A 108 14.87 -7.01 1.69
N PRO A 109 13.71 -7.64 1.99
CA PRO A 109 13.14 -7.59 3.34
C PRO A 109 14.08 -8.14 4.42
N ALA A 110 14.99 -9.05 4.08
CA ALA A 110 15.96 -9.59 5.03
C ALA A 110 16.97 -8.53 5.51
N GLU A 111 17.31 -7.54 4.69
CA GLU A 111 18.21 -6.45 5.09
C GLU A 111 17.56 -5.53 6.13
N PHE A 112 16.27 -5.24 5.97
CA PHE A 112 15.46 -4.46 6.93
C PHE A 112 15.34 -5.23 8.24
N LEU A 113 14.92 -6.50 8.19
CA LEU A 113 14.73 -7.31 9.39
C LEU A 113 16.04 -7.57 10.16
N ALA A 114 17.20 -7.49 9.51
CA ALA A 114 18.49 -7.69 10.16
C ALA A 114 18.85 -6.57 11.15
N THR A 115 18.27 -5.38 11.01
CA THR A 115 18.55 -4.23 11.90
C THR A 115 17.89 -4.40 13.28
N ASN A 116 16.74 -5.08 13.33
CA ASN A 116 15.84 -5.14 14.49
C ASN A 116 15.40 -3.75 14.97
N GLU A 117 15.33 -2.78 14.06
CA GLU A 117 14.77 -1.45 14.32
C GLU A 117 13.25 -1.46 14.09
N LEU A 118 12.52 -0.65 14.87
CA LEU A 118 11.06 -0.56 14.81
C LEU A 118 10.59 -0.19 13.39
N ASP A 119 11.16 0.88 12.83
CA ASP A 119 10.78 1.43 11.53
C ASP A 119 10.98 0.42 10.39
N ASP A 120 12.06 -0.37 10.46
CA ASP A 120 12.34 -1.40 9.46
C ASP A 120 11.35 -2.58 9.55
N ALA A 121 10.96 -2.97 10.77
CA ALA A 121 9.92 -3.97 10.96
C ALA A 121 8.54 -3.45 10.50
N VAL A 122 8.20 -2.18 10.77
CA VAL A 122 6.99 -1.53 10.26
C VAL A 122 7.01 -1.52 8.73
N ALA A 123 8.12 -1.16 8.09
CA ALA A 123 8.22 -1.16 6.62
C ALA A 123 7.89 -2.53 6.00
N VAL A 124 8.47 -3.62 6.55
CA VAL A 124 8.22 -4.99 6.04
C VAL A 124 6.80 -5.47 6.34
N GLN A 125 6.23 -5.12 7.50
CA GLN A 125 4.84 -5.37 7.83
C GLN A 125 3.91 -4.67 6.81
N SER A 126 4.09 -3.36 6.63
CA SER A 126 3.31 -2.53 5.72
C SER A 126 3.40 -3.02 4.28
N ALA A 127 4.57 -3.44 3.82
CA ALA A 127 4.75 -3.97 2.47
C ALA A 127 3.97 -5.27 2.25
N GLY A 128 4.02 -6.19 3.21
CA GLY A 128 3.25 -7.45 3.15
C GLY A 128 1.75 -7.22 3.05
N PHE A 129 1.21 -6.35 3.92
CA PHE A 129 -0.22 -6.05 3.90
C PHE A 129 -0.62 -5.17 2.72
N THR A 130 0.25 -4.29 2.22
CA THR A 130 0.01 -3.51 1.00
C THR A 130 -0.13 -4.44 -0.21
N LEU A 131 0.80 -5.39 -0.38
CA LEU A 131 0.73 -6.38 -1.44
C LEU A 131 -0.59 -7.16 -1.37
N LEU A 132 -0.88 -7.73 -0.20
CA LEU A 132 -2.12 -8.45 0.06
C LEU A 132 -3.37 -7.60 -0.22
N ARG A 133 -3.42 -6.35 0.26
CA ARG A 133 -4.58 -5.48 0.08
C ARG A 133 -4.79 -5.12 -1.38
N LEU A 134 -3.72 -4.94 -2.16
CA LEU A 134 -3.83 -4.51 -3.55
C LEU A 134 -4.04 -5.66 -4.54
N THR A 135 -3.44 -6.82 -4.30
CA THR A 135 -3.44 -7.95 -5.24
C THR A 135 -4.27 -9.15 -4.73
N GLY A 136 -4.38 -9.31 -3.41
CA GLY A 136 -4.96 -10.50 -2.81
C GLY A 136 -4.03 -11.72 -2.88
N HIS A 137 -2.72 -11.51 -3.05
CA HIS A 137 -1.70 -12.54 -3.18
C HIS A 137 -0.50 -12.22 -2.29
N ILE A 138 0.18 -13.26 -1.80
CA ILE A 138 1.48 -13.15 -1.12
C ILE A 138 2.21 -14.49 -1.20
N ASP A 139 3.43 -14.45 -1.74
CA ASP A 139 4.25 -15.65 -1.83
C ASP A 139 4.74 -16.13 -0.46
N GLU A 140 5.27 -17.35 -0.40
CA GLU A 140 5.74 -17.93 0.86
C GLU A 140 6.85 -17.08 1.50
N ALA A 141 7.80 -16.58 0.71
CA ALA A 141 8.91 -15.81 1.25
C ALA A 141 8.43 -14.47 1.83
N GLY A 142 7.56 -13.76 1.12
CA GLY A 142 6.90 -12.55 1.60
C GLY A 142 6.10 -12.80 2.87
N ARG A 143 5.30 -13.88 2.93
CA ARG A 143 4.53 -14.24 4.12
C ARG A 143 5.43 -14.48 5.32
N GLN A 144 6.54 -15.20 5.16
CA GLN A 144 7.50 -15.43 6.24
C GLN A 144 8.19 -14.13 6.70
N ALA A 145 8.58 -13.26 5.77
CA ALA A 145 9.17 -11.97 6.11
C ALA A 145 8.20 -11.09 6.90
N THR A 146 6.94 -11.00 6.48
CA THR A 146 5.90 -10.26 7.21
C THR A 146 5.62 -10.86 8.59
N LEU A 147 5.60 -12.19 8.73
CA LEU A 147 5.49 -12.84 10.06
C LEU A 147 6.69 -12.55 10.96
N GLN A 148 7.90 -12.51 10.40
CA GLN A 148 9.09 -12.14 11.15
C GLN A 148 9.07 -10.67 11.58
N ALA A 149 8.59 -9.77 10.72
CA ALA A 149 8.37 -8.37 11.06
C ALA A 149 7.40 -8.22 12.23
N LEU A 150 6.24 -8.89 12.17
CA LEU A 150 5.25 -8.91 13.26
C LEU A 150 5.84 -9.44 14.57
N ALA A 151 6.70 -10.47 14.51
CA ALA A 151 7.39 -10.99 15.69
C ALA A 151 8.38 -9.97 16.29
N GLN A 152 9.09 -9.19 15.46
CA GLN A 152 9.95 -8.10 15.94
C GLN A 152 9.14 -6.98 16.58
N LEU A 153 8.03 -6.55 15.96
CA LEU A 153 7.13 -5.53 16.53
C LEU A 153 6.58 -5.97 17.89
N GLN A 154 6.15 -7.22 18.02
CA GLN A 154 5.70 -7.77 19.31
C GLN A 154 6.81 -7.81 20.36
N ALA A 155 8.07 -8.01 19.95
CA ALA A 155 9.20 -8.01 20.86
C ALA A 155 9.59 -6.59 21.33
N ILE A 156 9.36 -5.57 20.49
CA ILE A 156 9.71 -4.17 20.77
C ILE A 156 8.60 -3.49 21.59
N ASP A 157 7.36 -3.52 21.10
CA ASP A 157 6.23 -2.77 21.67
C ASP A 157 5.30 -3.64 22.54
N GLY A 158 5.55 -4.94 22.57
CA GLY A 158 4.78 -5.90 23.34
C GLY A 158 3.63 -6.53 22.54
N GLU A 159 2.97 -7.47 23.20
CA GLU A 159 1.91 -8.27 22.61
C GLU A 159 0.54 -7.53 22.59
N SER A 160 0.28 -6.74 21.54
CA SER A 160 -1.03 -6.12 21.33
C SER A 160 -2.05 -7.08 20.69
N SER A 161 -3.34 -6.78 20.84
CA SER A 161 -4.42 -7.53 20.16
C SER A 161 -4.32 -7.45 18.64
N GLU A 162 -3.86 -6.31 18.15
CA GLU A 162 -3.75 -5.93 16.75
C GLU A 162 -2.66 -6.76 16.08
N LEU A 163 -1.47 -6.83 16.68
CA LEU A 163 -0.38 -7.66 16.17
C LEU A 163 -0.74 -9.16 16.25
N LYS A 164 -1.47 -9.59 17.29
CA LYS A 164 -1.97 -10.98 17.39
C LYS A 164 -2.96 -11.32 16.29
N ARG A 165 -3.91 -10.43 15.99
CA ARG A 165 -4.88 -10.59 14.91
C ARG A 165 -4.16 -10.70 13.56
N GLN A 166 -3.19 -9.82 13.30
CA GLN A 166 -2.41 -9.85 12.07
C GLN A 166 -1.66 -11.17 11.87
N VAL A 167 -1.01 -11.68 12.93
CA VAL A 167 -0.36 -13.00 12.89
C VAL A 167 -1.39 -14.11 12.65
N GLN A 168 -2.53 -14.09 13.34
CA GLN A 168 -3.57 -15.10 13.18
C GLN A 168 -4.13 -15.14 11.74
N ASP A 169 -4.42 -13.98 11.17
CA ASP A 169 -5.02 -13.90 9.85
C ASP A 169 -4.01 -14.29 8.77
N LEU A 170 -2.76 -13.84 8.90
CA LEU A 170 -1.69 -14.18 7.97
C LEU A 170 -1.28 -15.67 8.05
N THR A 171 -1.33 -16.30 9.23
CA THR A 171 -1.05 -17.74 9.37
C THR A 171 -2.20 -18.64 8.92
N SER A 172 -3.43 -18.12 8.90
CA SER A 172 -4.60 -18.83 8.38
C SER A 172 -4.83 -18.59 6.88
N TRP A 173 -4.09 -17.67 6.27
CA TRP A 173 -4.15 -17.38 4.85
C TRP A 173 -3.61 -18.55 4.02
N THR A 174 -4.43 -18.99 3.08
CA THR A 174 -4.06 -20.01 2.08
C THR A 174 -4.36 -19.45 0.70
N GLU A 175 -3.33 -19.37 -0.15
CA GLU A 175 -3.49 -19.04 -1.58
C GLU A 175 -4.21 -20.14 -2.37
#